data_AF-A0A522XMQ4-F1
#
_entry.id   AF-A0A522XMQ4-F1
#
_cell.length_a   1.000
_cell.length_b   1.000
_cell.length_c   1.000
_cell.angle_alpha   90.00
_cell.angle_beta   90.00
_cell.angle_gamma   90.00
#
_symmetry.space_group_name_H-M   'P 1'
#
loop_
_entity.id
_entity.type
_entity.pdbx_description
1 polymer ?
#
loop_
_entity_poly.entity_id
_entity_poly.type
_entity_poly.pdbx_seq_one_letter_code
_entity_poly.pdbx_strand_id
1 'polypeptide(L)'
;MLTSLSLAWRQLRRDLRAGEVRILIAALVLAVVAVTSVGFVTDRAGRALVIEANRLLGGDAVVRGDAPASAAVSHAASAPGLRRAETRELTTMASVGTGEAQRLKLADVRALGDGVPLRGAFRLVDAGGVESSAHGTPAAGTAAADPGGAR
;
A
#
# COMPACT_ATOMS: atom_id res chain seq x y z
N MET A 1 -37.69 40.91 4.19
CA MET A 1 -36.60 39.91 4.17
C MET A 1 -35.21 40.54 4.06
N LEU A 2 -34.96 41.45 3.10
CA LEU A 2 -33.67 42.14 2.96
C LEU A 2 -33.29 43.02 4.17
N THR A 3 -34.27 43.70 4.77
CA THR A 3 -34.09 44.52 5.97
C THR A 3 -33.75 43.69 7.21
N SER A 4 -34.38 42.53 7.38
CA SER A 4 -34.11 41.58 8.47
C SER A 4 -32.68 41.07 8.41
N LEU A 5 -32.20 40.74 7.20
CA LEU A 5 -30.83 40.28 6.96
C LEU A 5 -29.81 41.39 7.25
N SER A 6 -30.12 42.64 6.88
CA SER A 6 -29.32 43.82 7.20
C SER A 6 -29.20 44.06 8.71
N LEU A 7 -30.30 43.93 9.45
CA LEU A 7 -30.33 44.07 10.91
C LEU A 7 -29.54 42.94 11.60
N ALA A 8 -29.74 41.68 11.19
CA ALA A 8 -28.99 40.54 11.70
C ALA A 8 -27.47 40.67 11.42
N TRP A 9 -27.09 41.14 10.23
CA TRP A 9 -25.69 41.38 9.85
C TRP A 9 -25.03 42.50 10.68
N ARG A 10 -25.78 43.56 11.01
CA ARG A 10 -25.28 44.64 11.88
C ARG A 10 -25.12 44.18 13.31
N GLN A 11 -26.05 43.37 13.81
CA GLN A 11 -25.98 42.77 15.13
C GLN A 11 -24.79 41.81 15.24
N LEU A 12 -24.64 40.89 14.27
CA LEU A 12 -23.51 39.98 14.18
C LEU A 12 -22.16 40.72 14.13
N ARG A 13 -22.03 41.80 13.34
CA ARG A 13 -20.81 42.62 13.31
C ARG A 13 -20.50 43.32 14.62
N ARG A 14 -21.51 43.66 15.41
CA ARG A 14 -21.34 44.25 16.74
C ARG A 14 -20.93 43.20 17.76
N ASP A 15 -21.56 42.03 17.73
CA ASP A 15 -21.25 40.93 18.64
C ASP A 15 -19.88 40.30 18.33
N LEU A 16 -19.45 40.32 17.07
CA LEU A 16 -18.08 40.00 16.63
C LEU A 16 -17.01 40.94 17.21
N ARG A 17 -17.37 42.13 17.70
CA ARG A 17 -16.45 43.03 18.42
C ARG A 17 -16.40 42.74 19.92
N ALA A 18 -17.35 42.00 20.46
CA ALA A 18 -17.27 41.49 21.83
C ALA A 18 -16.20 40.38 21.88
N GLY A 19 -15.32 40.43 22.89
CA GLY A 19 -14.16 39.55 22.98
C GLY A 19 -14.51 38.06 23.03
N GLU A 20 -15.66 37.73 23.60
CA GLU A 20 -16.11 36.34 23.81
C GLU A 20 -16.47 35.62 22.49
N VAL A 21 -17.18 36.29 21.57
CA VAL A 21 -17.56 35.69 20.28
C VAL A 21 -16.34 35.45 19.38
N ARG A 22 -15.32 36.30 19.47
CA ARG A 22 -14.06 36.13 18.73
C ARG A 22 -13.31 34.87 19.18
N ILE A 23 -13.37 34.54 20.48
CA ILE A 23 -12.77 33.33 21.02
C ILE A 23 -13.51 32.08 20.52
N LEU A 24 -14.85 32.09 20.51
CA LEU A 24 -15.65 30.98 19.98
C LEU A 24 -15.38 30.72 18.49
N ILE A 25 -15.29 31.79 17.68
CA ILE A 25 -14.97 31.67 16.26
C ILE A 25 -13.54 31.19 16.05
N ALA A 26 -12.58 31.70 16.82
CA ALA A 26 -11.20 31.24 16.75
C ALA A 26 -11.08 29.75 17.11
N ALA A 27 -11.80 29.30 18.15
CA ALA A 27 -11.85 27.89 18.53
C ALA A 27 -12.48 27.02 17.43
N LEU A 28 -13.56 27.47 16.80
CA LEU A 28 -14.20 26.76 15.69
C LEU A 28 -13.26 26.65 14.48
N VAL A 29 -12.64 27.75 14.07
CA VAL A 29 -11.68 27.75 12.95
C VAL A 29 -10.50 26.84 13.25
N LEU A 30 -9.94 26.92 14.46
CA LEU A 30 -8.84 26.06 14.90
C LEU A 30 -9.24 24.58 14.83
N ALA A 31 -10.43 24.24 15.32
CA ALA A 31 -10.94 22.87 15.26
C ALA A 31 -11.09 22.36 13.82
N VAL A 32 -11.65 23.17 12.92
CA VAL A 32 -11.82 22.80 11.51
C VAL A 32 -10.47 22.65 10.80
N VAL A 33 -9.53 23.56 11.04
CA VAL A 33 -8.16 23.49 10.48
C VAL A 33 -7.44 22.25 10.98
N ALA A 34 -7.56 21.90 12.26
CA ALA A 34 -6.96 20.72 12.84
C ALA A 34 -7.52 19.43 12.22
N VAL A 35 -8.84 19.27 12.17
CA VAL A 35 -9.50 18.10 11.56
C VAL A 35 -9.14 17.95 10.08
N THR A 36 -9.09 19.07 9.35
CA THR A 36 -8.74 19.07 7.92
C THR A 36 -7.25 18.73 7.71
N SER A 37 -6.35 19.25 8.54
CA SER A 37 -4.92 18.95 8.47
C SER A 37 -4.63 17.49 8.77
N VAL A 38 -5.29 16.91 9.77
CA VAL A 38 -5.19 15.47 10.07
C VAL A 38 -5.72 14.66 8.89
N GLY A 39 -6.85 15.04 8.29
CA GLY A 39 -7.39 14.41 7.08
C GLY A 39 -6.39 14.41 5.91
N PHE A 40 -5.75 15.55 5.64
CA PHE A 40 -4.73 15.68 4.59
C PHE A 40 -3.46 14.86 4.88
N VAL A 41 -3.00 14.84 6.13
CA VAL A 41 -1.83 14.03 6.52
C VAL A 41 -2.13 12.54 6.39
N THR A 42 -3.31 12.12 6.80
CA THR A 42 -3.75 10.71 6.72
C THR A 42 -3.94 10.27 5.28
N ASP A 43 -4.50 11.12 4.42
CA ASP A 43 -4.67 10.84 2.99
C ASP A 43 -3.33 10.80 2.24
N ARG A 44 -2.36 11.67 2.61
CA ARG A 44 -1.00 11.62 2.06
C ARG A 44 -0.24 10.38 2.55
N ALA A 45 -0.40 9.98 3.80
CA ALA A 45 0.17 8.75 4.33
C ALA A 45 -0.46 7.51 3.68
N GLY A 46 -1.79 7.48 3.51
CA GLY A 46 -2.51 6.43 2.80
C GLY A 46 -2.05 6.28 1.35
N ARG A 47 -1.87 7.39 0.62
CA ARG A 47 -1.34 7.37 -0.75
C ARG A 47 0.13 6.93 -0.82
N ALA A 48 0.97 7.35 0.12
CA ALA A 48 2.36 6.90 0.20
C ALA A 48 2.46 5.39 0.50
N LEU A 49 1.59 4.86 1.36
CA LEU A 49 1.50 3.43 1.68
C LEU A 49 0.98 2.59 0.50
N VAL A 50 -0.01 3.11 -0.25
CA VAL A 50 -0.53 2.45 -1.46
C VAL A 50 0.54 2.37 -2.57
N ILE A 51 1.45 3.33 -2.66
CA ILE A 51 2.58 3.30 -3.62
C ILE A 51 3.71 2.37 -3.16
N GLU A 52 4.01 2.35 -1.86
CA GLU A 52 5.05 1.48 -1.30
C GLU A 52 4.61 -0.01 -1.31
N ALA A 53 3.31 -0.28 -1.13
CA ALA A 53 2.74 -1.63 -1.30
C ALA A 53 2.87 -2.14 -2.75
N ASN A 54 2.64 -1.29 -3.76
CA ASN A 54 2.85 -1.67 -5.17
C ASN A 54 4.33 -1.96 -5.50
N ARG A 55 5.30 -1.37 -4.77
CA ARG A 55 6.75 -1.59 -4.92
C ARG A 55 7.26 -2.91 -4.32
N LEU A 56 6.54 -3.51 -3.37
CA LEU A 56 6.78 -4.88 -2.92
C LEU A 56 6.04 -5.94 -3.78
N LEU A 57 5.19 -5.50 -4.72
CA LEU A 57 4.28 -6.35 -5.52
C LEU A 57 4.67 -6.52 -7.01
N GLY A 58 5.76 -5.88 -7.48
CA GLY A 58 6.44 -6.27 -8.72
C GLY A 58 6.00 -5.64 -10.04
N GLY A 59 5.39 -4.43 -10.07
CA GLY A 59 5.11 -3.70 -11.33
C GLY A 59 4.42 -2.34 -11.16
N ASP A 60 4.25 -1.61 -12.28
CA ASP A 60 3.48 -0.35 -12.34
C ASP A 60 1.97 -0.57 -12.28
N ALA A 61 1.53 -1.72 -12.75
CA ALA A 61 0.19 -2.24 -12.62
C ALA A 61 0.30 -3.74 -12.34
N VAL A 62 -0.49 -4.23 -11.39
CA VAL A 62 -0.55 -5.64 -11.03
C VAL A 62 -1.96 -6.14 -11.29
N VAL A 63 -2.09 -7.18 -12.11
CA VAL A 63 -3.35 -7.90 -12.31
C VAL A 63 -3.22 -9.22 -11.56
N ARG A 64 -3.96 -9.35 -10.45
CA ARG A 64 -4.03 -10.56 -9.64
C ARG A 64 -5.42 -11.19 -9.80
N GLY A 65 -5.46 -12.51 -9.91
CA GLY A 65 -6.70 -13.27 -9.92
C GLY A 65 -6.43 -14.76 -9.72
N ASP A 66 -7.46 -15.49 -9.30
CA ASP A 66 -7.37 -16.94 -9.05
C ASP A 66 -7.44 -17.77 -10.35
N ALA A 67 -7.76 -17.10 -11.47
CA ALA A 67 -7.81 -17.69 -12.80
C ALA A 67 -6.76 -17.04 -13.71
N PRO A 68 -6.33 -17.74 -14.79
CA PRO A 68 -5.41 -17.17 -15.77
C PRO A 68 -5.90 -15.83 -16.30
N ALA A 69 -4.97 -14.88 -16.50
CA ALA A 69 -5.30 -13.58 -17.08
C ALA A 69 -5.97 -13.77 -18.45
N SER A 70 -7.09 -13.09 -18.67
CA SER A 70 -7.85 -13.20 -19.92
C SER A 70 -7.00 -12.84 -21.14
N ALA A 71 -7.38 -13.35 -22.32
CA ALA A 71 -6.67 -13.05 -23.56
C ALA A 71 -6.58 -11.53 -23.83
N ALA A 72 -7.60 -10.76 -23.45
CA ALA A 72 -7.61 -9.31 -23.57
C ALA A 72 -6.52 -8.64 -22.71
N VAL A 73 -6.36 -9.07 -21.45
CA VAL A 73 -5.31 -8.55 -20.56
C VAL A 73 -3.92 -8.98 -21.03
N SER A 74 -3.77 -10.24 -21.42
CA SER A 74 -2.51 -10.75 -21.98
C SER A 74 -2.08 -9.98 -23.24
N HIS A 75 -3.04 -9.61 -24.10
CA HIS A 75 -2.77 -8.85 -25.31
C HIS A 75 -2.43 -7.39 -24.99
N ALA A 76 -3.17 -6.75 -24.08
CA ALA A 76 -2.86 -5.40 -23.62
C ALA A 76 -1.47 -5.33 -22.94
N ALA A 77 -1.11 -6.33 -22.14
CA ALA A 77 0.21 -6.44 -21.52
C ALA A 77 1.36 -6.70 -22.51
N SER A 78 1.03 -7.09 -23.74
CA SER A 78 1.99 -7.29 -24.84
C SER A 78 2.15 -6.05 -25.72
N ALA A 79 1.52 -4.92 -25.35
CA ALA A 79 1.65 -3.68 -26.09
C ALA A 79 3.11 -3.19 -26.12
N PRO A 80 3.54 -2.54 -27.23
CA PRO A 80 4.90 -2.03 -27.34
C PRO A 80 5.26 -1.08 -26.18
N GLY A 81 6.43 -1.31 -25.56
CA GLY A 81 6.91 -0.50 -24.44
C GLY A 81 6.51 -1.00 -23.05
N LEU A 82 5.69 -2.06 -22.95
CA LEU A 82 5.38 -2.70 -21.67
C LEU A 82 6.34 -3.85 -21.36
N ARG A 83 6.69 -3.98 -20.07
CA ARG A 83 7.38 -5.15 -19.53
C ARG A 83 6.38 -5.98 -18.74
N ARG A 84 6.32 -7.27 -19.06
CA ARG A 84 5.44 -8.25 -18.40
C ARG A 84 6.27 -9.20 -17.57
N ALA A 85 5.77 -9.52 -16.38
CA ALA A 85 6.25 -10.63 -15.58
C ALA A 85 5.04 -11.37 -15.03
N GLU A 86 5.14 -12.68 -14.94
CA GLU A 86 4.11 -13.52 -14.37
C GLU A 86 4.59 -14.10 -13.06
N THR A 87 3.72 -14.09 -12.05
CA THR A 87 3.97 -14.74 -10.77
C THR A 87 2.76 -15.59 -10.44
N ARG A 88 2.99 -16.81 -9.96
CA ARG A 88 1.94 -17.67 -9.40
C ARG A 88 2.15 -17.76 -7.91
N GLU A 89 1.09 -17.55 -7.15
CA GLU A 89 1.10 -17.64 -5.69
C GLU A 89 0.12 -18.71 -5.25
N LEU A 90 0.53 -19.51 -4.27
CA LEU A 90 -0.28 -20.55 -3.66
C LEU A 90 -0.08 -20.53 -2.15
N THR A 91 -1.16 -20.29 -1.42
CA THR A 91 -1.18 -20.48 0.04
C THR A 91 -1.41 -21.96 0.34
N THR A 92 -0.50 -22.58 1.08
CA THR A 92 -0.56 -24.01 1.42
C THR A 92 0.04 -24.28 2.81
N MET A 93 -0.15 -25.49 3.34
CA MET A 93 0.49 -25.91 4.59
C MET A 93 1.86 -26.51 4.28
N ALA A 94 2.92 -25.91 4.81
CA ALA A 94 4.27 -26.45 4.76
C ALA A 94 4.60 -27.19 6.06
N SER A 95 5.21 -28.37 5.94
CA SER A 95 5.78 -29.08 7.07
C SER A 95 7.13 -28.47 7.43
N VAL A 96 7.28 -27.99 8.65
CA VAL A 96 8.51 -27.38 9.16
C VAL A 96 9.07 -28.23 10.31
N GLY A 97 10.36 -28.55 10.25
CA GLY A 97 11.04 -29.43 11.22
C GLY A 97 11.12 -30.89 10.76
N THR A 98 11.83 -31.71 11.52
CA THR A 98 12.08 -33.14 11.24
C THR A 98 11.76 -33.99 12.48
N GLY A 99 11.23 -35.20 12.29
CA GLY A 99 10.94 -36.15 13.37
C GLY A 99 9.77 -35.68 14.27
N GLU A 100 9.89 -35.86 15.59
CA GLU A 100 8.84 -35.50 16.55
C GLU A 100 8.56 -34.00 16.66
N ALA A 101 9.46 -33.15 16.15
CA ALA A 101 9.29 -31.69 16.11
C ALA A 101 8.58 -31.18 14.83
N GLN A 102 8.09 -32.09 13.98
CA GLN A 102 7.37 -31.74 12.75
C GLN A 102 6.08 -31.00 13.06
N ARG A 103 5.94 -29.79 12.51
CA ARG A 103 4.72 -28.98 12.66
C ARG A 103 4.27 -28.48 11.29
N LEU A 104 2.96 -28.50 11.07
CA LEU A 104 2.36 -27.89 9.90
C LEU A 104 2.21 -26.40 10.15
N LYS A 105 2.71 -25.57 9.24
CA LYS A 105 2.58 -24.11 9.28
C LYS A 105 2.01 -23.61 7.95
N LEU A 106 1.12 -22.63 8.02
CA LEU A 106 0.64 -21.94 6.82
C LEU A 106 1.82 -21.21 6.16
N ALA A 107 1.97 -21.40 4.86
CA ALA A 107 3.03 -20.81 4.06
C ALA A 107 2.48 -20.33 2.72
N ASP A 108 2.93 -19.15 2.29
CA ASP A 108 2.68 -18.64 0.95
C ASP A 108 3.86 -19.00 0.06
N VAL A 109 3.59 -19.83 -0.95
CA VAL A 109 4.57 -20.24 -1.95
C VAL A 109 4.38 -19.40 -3.19
N ARG A 110 5.43 -18.68 -3.60
CA ARG A 110 5.41 -17.85 -4.81
C ARG A 110 6.37 -18.42 -5.84
N ALA A 111 5.82 -18.87 -6.97
CA ALA A 111 6.57 -19.20 -8.16
C ALA A 111 6.72 -17.92 -9.00
N LEU A 112 7.93 -17.39 -9.00
CA LEU A 112 8.27 -16.19 -9.73
C LEU A 112 8.64 -16.58 -11.18
N GLY A 113 7.98 -15.98 -12.16
CA GLY A 113 8.29 -16.17 -13.57
C GLY A 113 9.41 -15.25 -14.06
N ASP A 114 9.74 -15.37 -15.34
CA ASP A 114 10.84 -14.62 -15.93
C ASP A 114 10.59 -13.11 -15.88
N GLY A 115 11.66 -12.36 -15.59
CA GLY A 115 11.62 -10.90 -15.52
C GLY A 115 11.09 -10.32 -14.20
N VAL A 116 10.74 -11.15 -13.21
CA VAL A 116 10.48 -10.68 -11.84
C VAL A 116 11.82 -10.41 -11.12
N PRO A 117 11.97 -9.28 -10.41
CA PRO A 117 11.02 -8.18 -10.27
C PRO A 117 11.13 -7.18 -11.42
N LEU A 118 9.99 -6.66 -11.91
CA LEU A 118 9.99 -5.63 -12.98
C LEU A 118 10.60 -4.30 -12.52
N ARG A 119 10.57 -4.04 -11.21
CA ARG A 119 11.17 -2.88 -10.56
C ARG A 119 11.78 -3.32 -9.24
N GLY A 120 13.01 -2.85 -8.95
CA GLY A 120 13.72 -3.18 -7.72
C GLY A 120 14.56 -4.46 -7.83
N ALA A 121 14.96 -5.00 -6.68
CA ALA A 121 15.74 -6.22 -6.54
C ALA A 121 15.29 -6.97 -5.27
N PHE A 122 15.48 -8.28 -5.26
CA PHE A 122 15.28 -9.06 -4.04
C PHE A 122 16.50 -8.92 -3.14
N ARG A 123 16.28 -8.83 -1.83
CA ARG A 123 17.34 -8.97 -0.85
C ARG A 123 17.30 -10.39 -0.30
N LEU A 124 18.35 -11.13 -0.57
CA LEU A 124 18.56 -12.48 -0.07
C LEU A 124 19.51 -12.42 1.12
N VAL A 125 19.24 -13.22 2.13
CA VAL A 125 20.14 -13.41 3.27
C VAL A 125 20.52 -14.87 3.28
N ASP A 126 21.81 -15.16 3.25
CA ASP A 126 22.30 -16.54 3.34
C ASP A 126 22.27 -17.07 4.79
N ALA A 127 22.62 -18.35 4.96
CA ALA A 127 22.68 -18.97 6.28
C ALA A 127 23.75 -18.36 7.20
N GLY A 128 24.73 -17.65 6.64
CA GLY A 128 25.76 -16.92 7.38
C GLY A 128 25.34 -15.49 7.77
N GLY A 129 24.13 -15.05 7.38
CA GLY A 129 23.65 -13.70 7.63
C GLY A 129 24.19 -12.65 6.66
N VAL A 130 24.84 -13.07 5.57
CA VAL A 130 25.34 -12.17 4.53
C VAL A 130 24.18 -11.79 3.63
N GLU A 131 23.90 -10.48 3.56
CA GLU A 131 22.90 -9.94 2.64
C GLU A 131 23.47 -9.80 1.23
N SER A 132 22.73 -10.26 0.23
CA SER A 132 23.05 -10.07 -1.19
C SER A 132 21.81 -9.58 -1.95
N SER A 133 22.02 -8.68 -2.90
CA SER A 133 20.94 -8.20 -3.78
C SER A 133 20.85 -9.07 -5.02
N ALA A 134 19.76 -9.79 -5.18
CA ALA A 134 19.47 -10.61 -6.36
C ALA A 134 18.58 -9.84 -7.34
N HIS A 135 19.08 -9.72 -8.58
CA HIS A 135 18.35 -9.14 -9.69
C HIS A 135 17.83 -10.29 -10.55
N GLY A 136 16.54 -10.60 -10.41
CA GLY A 136 15.91 -11.71 -11.12
C GLY A 136 15.42 -12.81 -10.18
N THR A 137 14.92 -13.87 -10.79
CA THR A 137 14.36 -15.02 -10.10
C THR A 137 15.42 -16.03 -9.69
N PRO A 138 15.20 -16.78 -8.58
CA PRO A 138 16.07 -17.89 -8.23
C PRO A 138 16.17 -18.91 -9.37
N ALA A 139 17.33 -19.56 -9.50
CA ALA A 139 17.52 -20.61 -10.50
C ALA A 139 16.48 -21.72 -10.32
N ALA A 140 16.07 -22.36 -11.43
CA ALA A 140 15.10 -23.44 -11.38
C ALA A 140 15.54 -24.52 -10.37
N GLY A 141 14.64 -24.87 -9.44
CA GLY A 141 14.90 -25.82 -8.37
C GLY A 141 15.46 -25.22 -7.07
N THR A 142 15.65 -23.90 -6.99
CA THR A 142 16.03 -23.21 -5.75
C THR A 142 14.83 -22.51 -5.11
N ALA A 143 14.78 -22.52 -3.78
CA ALA A 143 13.74 -21.86 -3.00
C ALA A 143 14.39 -20.99 -1.92
N ALA A 144 13.87 -19.77 -1.76
CA ALA A 144 14.26 -18.87 -0.69
C ALA A 144 13.07 -18.70 0.27
N ALA A 145 13.35 -18.64 1.57
CA ALA A 145 12.35 -18.37 2.59
C ALA A 145 12.35 -16.87 2.90
N ASP A 146 11.18 -16.25 2.86
CA ASP A 146 10.98 -14.86 3.29
C ASP A 146 10.39 -14.87 4.71
N PRO A 147 11.01 -14.18 5.69
CA PRO A 147 10.41 -13.99 7.01
C PRO A 147 9.15 -13.09 6.98
N GLY A 148 8.85 -12.42 5.87
CA GLY A 148 7.76 -11.43 5.69
C GLY A 148 6.33 -11.97 5.62
N GLY A 149 6.07 -13.22 6.02
CA GLY A 149 4.71 -13.75 6.15
C GLY A 149 4.07 -13.32 7.48
N ALA A 150 3.11 -12.39 7.40
CA ALA A 150 2.16 -11.96 8.45
C ALA A 150 2.66 -12.05 9.91
N ARG A 151 3.06 -10.91 10.47
CA ARG A 151 2.92 -10.65 11.91
C ARG A 151 1.61 -9.92 12.17
#